data_AF-A0A9W8LTV7-F1
#
_entry.id   AF-A0A9W8LTV7-F1
#
_cell.length_a   1.000
_cell.length_b   1.000
_cell.length_c   1.000
_cell.angle_alpha   90.00
_cell.angle_beta   90.00
_cell.angle_gamma   90.00
#
_symmetry.space_group_name_H-M   'P 1'
#
loop_
_entity.id
_entity.type
_entity.pdbx_description
1 polymer ?
#
loop_
_entity_poly.entity_id
_entity_poly.type
_entity_poly.pdbx_seq_one_letter_code
_entity_poly.pdbx_strand_id
1 'polypeptide(L)'
;MQFVGPSVSERMLKYVPTNLRTDLSHLTEGDKRALVILADISDLITKIFYRQAWTGATQLQERLADKALNGSKDDQAIYSMFEIYRGPWDRSMENKPFFDGVGPKPKGANMYPADMTVAEFDDWVKTLPVSDAKRARGYYDLIQRRDGKLCLIEYSKAYEEQLQSVAKLMREASELVSDPSFAKFLRMRGDAFESNDYQESELAWLKISPNSTLEAAIGPYETYEDELFSAKAFFRSVIHVRDFMGSQDLAKFTQCLELIESHLPIPDEYRNTKLVPPPISVVNQVYHGGDTAAP
;
A
#
# COMPACT_ATOMS: atom_id res chain seq x y z
N MET A 1 -16.56 2.74 -23.65
CA MET A 1 -16.21 3.81 -22.70
C MET A 1 -15.69 4.98 -23.48
N GLN A 2 -16.42 6.08 -23.44
CA GLN A 2 -15.96 7.38 -23.92
C GLN A 2 -15.39 8.17 -22.74
N PHE A 3 -14.36 8.96 -23.04
CA PHE A 3 -13.75 9.86 -22.07
C PHE A 3 -14.69 11.04 -21.79
N VAL A 4 -14.80 11.48 -20.54
CA VAL A 4 -15.72 12.57 -20.13
C VAL A 4 -15.01 13.67 -19.34
N GLY A 5 -15.49 14.90 -19.46
CA GLY A 5 -14.93 16.07 -18.76
C GLY A 5 -13.74 16.72 -19.50
N PRO A 6 -12.85 17.45 -18.77
CA PRO A 6 -11.63 18.03 -19.34
C PRO A 6 -10.78 16.97 -20.01
N SER A 7 -10.11 17.33 -21.10
CA SER A 7 -9.30 16.41 -21.92
C SER A 7 -8.17 15.75 -21.12
N VAL A 8 -7.69 14.59 -21.59
CA VAL A 8 -6.56 13.89 -20.95
C VAL A 8 -5.32 14.80 -20.89
N SER A 9 -5.06 15.58 -21.93
CA SER A 9 -3.95 16.53 -21.99
C SER A 9 -4.05 17.59 -20.88
N GLU A 10 -5.23 18.19 -20.68
CA GLU A 10 -5.44 19.21 -19.64
C GLU A 10 -5.22 18.65 -18.23
N ARG A 11 -5.66 17.42 -17.98
CA ARG A 11 -5.46 16.77 -16.67
C ARG A 11 -3.99 16.44 -16.42
N MET A 12 -3.31 15.91 -17.44
CA MET A 12 -1.90 15.51 -17.35
C MET A 12 -0.94 16.69 -17.19
N LEU A 13 -1.33 17.92 -17.55
CA LEU A 13 -0.52 19.13 -17.31
C LEU A 13 -0.19 19.37 -15.82
N LYS A 14 -0.95 18.79 -14.90
CA LYS A 14 -0.70 18.88 -13.46
C LYS A 14 0.47 18.00 -13.00
N TYR A 15 0.86 17.01 -13.79
CA TYR A 15 1.87 16.02 -13.44
C TYR A 15 3.09 16.19 -14.34
N VAL A 16 4.20 16.67 -13.76
CA VAL A 16 5.46 16.84 -14.48
C VAL A 16 6.24 15.52 -14.44
N PRO A 17 6.47 14.84 -15.58
CA PRO A 17 7.26 13.63 -15.60
C PRO A 17 8.67 13.90 -15.08
N THR A 18 9.07 13.17 -14.04
CA THR A 18 10.35 13.37 -13.36
C THR A 18 11.07 12.04 -13.27
N ASN A 19 12.32 12.00 -13.77
CA ASN A 19 13.17 10.83 -13.63
C ASN A 19 13.72 10.78 -12.20
N LEU A 20 13.16 9.88 -11.38
CA LEU A 20 13.72 9.58 -10.07
C LEU A 20 15.02 8.78 -10.26
N ARG A 21 16.13 9.31 -9.74
CA ARG A 21 17.46 8.70 -9.83
C ARG A 21 18.10 8.64 -8.45
N THR A 22 18.83 7.57 -8.20
CA THR A 22 19.69 7.44 -7.01
C THR A 22 20.98 6.72 -7.41
N ASP A 23 22.05 6.95 -6.65
CA ASP A 23 23.30 6.22 -6.84
C ASP A 23 23.18 4.80 -6.28
N LEU A 24 23.45 3.80 -7.12
CA LEU A 24 23.42 2.38 -6.77
C LEU A 24 24.82 1.74 -6.75
N SER A 25 25.88 2.53 -6.97
CA SER A 25 27.26 2.02 -7.12
C SER A 25 27.79 1.34 -5.87
N HIS A 26 27.28 1.74 -4.70
CA HIS A 26 27.64 1.18 -3.39
C HIS A 26 26.89 -0.10 -3.03
N LEU A 27 25.86 -0.49 -3.79
CA LEU A 27 25.12 -1.72 -3.54
C LEU A 27 25.91 -2.95 -3.96
N THR A 28 25.78 -4.03 -3.19
CA THR A 28 26.32 -5.34 -3.59
C THR A 28 25.59 -5.88 -4.82
N GLU A 29 26.21 -6.80 -5.55
CA GLU A 29 25.54 -7.50 -6.67
C GLU A 29 24.34 -8.35 -6.18
N GLY A 30 24.33 -8.76 -4.91
CA GLY A 30 23.18 -9.37 -4.26
C GLY A 30 22.02 -8.38 -4.12
N ASP A 31 22.28 -7.22 -3.53
CA ASP A 31 21.28 -6.16 -3.33
C ASP A 31 20.70 -5.65 -4.66
N LYS A 32 21.52 -5.48 -5.69
CA LYS A 32 21.03 -5.07 -7.02
C LYS A 32 20.08 -6.10 -7.63
N ARG A 33 20.37 -7.40 -7.46
CA ARG A 33 19.44 -8.47 -7.90
C ARG A 33 18.19 -8.50 -7.04
N ALA A 34 18.30 -8.30 -5.74
CA ALA A 34 17.16 -8.21 -4.84
C ALA A 34 16.24 -7.03 -5.21
N LEU A 35 16.77 -5.88 -5.64
CA LEU A 35 15.97 -4.74 -6.10
C LEU A 35 15.06 -5.09 -7.29
N VAL A 36 15.52 -5.93 -8.23
CA VAL A 36 14.70 -6.40 -9.34
C VAL A 36 13.53 -7.24 -8.82
N ILE A 37 13.80 -8.17 -7.90
CA ILE A 37 12.75 -9.00 -7.28
C ILE A 37 11.77 -8.15 -6.47
N LEU A 38 12.24 -7.11 -5.78
CA LEU A 38 11.40 -6.18 -5.02
C LEU A 38 10.49 -5.32 -5.94
N ALA A 39 10.93 -5.04 -7.17
CA ALA A 39 10.09 -4.43 -8.18
C ALA A 39 8.99 -5.40 -8.66
N ASP A 40 9.33 -6.67 -8.94
CA ASP A 40 8.34 -7.70 -9.29
C ASP A 40 7.29 -7.91 -8.18
N ILE A 41 7.73 -7.88 -6.91
CA ILE A 41 6.83 -7.90 -5.75
C ILE A 41 5.88 -6.69 -5.77
N SER A 42 6.39 -5.50 -6.09
CA SER A 42 5.59 -4.27 -6.13
C SER A 42 4.53 -4.31 -7.23
N ASP A 43 4.82 -4.93 -8.37
CA ASP A 43 3.83 -5.16 -9.43
C ASP A 43 2.72 -6.11 -8.98
N LEU A 44 3.06 -7.19 -8.26
CA LEU A 44 2.07 -8.10 -7.69
C LEU A 44 1.21 -7.41 -6.63
N ILE A 45 1.81 -6.59 -5.77
CA ILE A 45 1.12 -5.76 -4.78
C ILE A 45 0.16 -4.78 -5.47
N THR A 46 0.55 -4.20 -6.61
CA THR A 46 -0.32 -3.33 -7.42
C THR A 46 -1.54 -4.08 -7.95
N LYS A 47 -1.37 -5.33 -8.40
CA LYS A 47 -2.51 -6.18 -8.83
C LYS A 47 -3.49 -6.45 -7.69
N ILE A 48 -2.99 -6.66 -6.46
CA ILE A 48 -3.83 -6.81 -5.27
C ILE A 48 -4.58 -5.50 -4.99
N PHE A 49 -3.90 -4.37 -5.02
CA PHE A 49 -4.52 -3.06 -4.81
C PHE A 49 -5.66 -2.81 -5.80
N TYR A 50 -5.49 -3.10 -7.09
CA TYR A 50 -6.60 -2.94 -8.05
C TYR A 50 -7.82 -3.77 -7.66
N ARG A 51 -7.63 -5.01 -7.20
CA ARG A 51 -8.72 -5.84 -6.68
C ARG A 51 -9.36 -5.27 -5.41
N GLN A 52 -8.61 -4.53 -4.59
CA GLN A 52 -9.10 -3.84 -3.40
C GLN A 52 -9.86 -2.55 -3.73
N ALA A 53 -9.37 -1.76 -4.69
CA ALA A 53 -9.92 -0.46 -5.04
C ALA A 53 -11.29 -0.59 -5.71
N TRP A 54 -11.43 -1.48 -6.68
CA TRP A 54 -12.69 -1.66 -7.41
C TRP A 54 -12.73 -2.98 -8.19
N THR A 55 -13.89 -3.63 -8.24
CA THR A 55 -14.10 -4.90 -8.96
C THR A 55 -13.74 -4.84 -10.44
N GLY A 56 -13.92 -3.67 -11.08
CA GLY A 56 -13.59 -3.45 -12.50
C GLY A 56 -12.17 -2.96 -12.76
N ALA A 57 -11.35 -2.69 -11.73
CA ALA A 57 -10.08 -2.00 -11.91
C ALA A 57 -9.08 -2.84 -12.73
N THR A 58 -8.92 -4.13 -12.40
CA THR A 58 -8.00 -5.02 -13.12
C THR A 58 -8.36 -5.11 -14.60
N GLN A 59 -9.62 -5.41 -14.92
CA GLN A 59 -10.07 -5.54 -16.31
C GLN A 59 -9.93 -4.22 -17.08
N LEU A 60 -10.22 -3.08 -16.44
CA LEU A 60 -10.07 -1.78 -17.08
C LEU A 60 -8.59 -1.46 -17.33
N GLN A 61 -7.72 -1.72 -16.36
CA GLN A 61 -6.29 -1.52 -16.47
C GLN A 61 -5.70 -2.30 -17.64
N GLU A 62 -6.00 -3.60 -17.73
CA GLU A 62 -5.52 -4.48 -18.82
C GLU A 62 -5.97 -3.97 -20.18
N ARG A 63 -7.25 -3.59 -20.31
CA ARG A 63 -7.78 -3.02 -21.55
C ARG A 63 -7.12 -1.71 -21.95
N LEU A 64 -6.79 -0.85 -20.99
CA LEU A 64 -6.12 0.42 -21.26
C LEU A 64 -4.65 0.19 -21.62
N ALA A 65 -3.98 -0.75 -20.96
CA ALA A 65 -2.61 -1.15 -21.29
C ALA A 65 -2.52 -1.68 -22.72
N ASP A 66 -3.40 -2.62 -23.10
CA ASP A 66 -3.47 -3.18 -24.45
C ASP A 66 -3.71 -2.11 -25.51
N LYS A 67 -4.61 -1.16 -25.21
CA LYS A 67 -4.90 -0.04 -26.10
C LYS A 67 -3.70 0.90 -26.23
N ALA A 68 -2.98 1.17 -25.14
CA ALA A 68 -1.82 2.06 -25.13
C ALA A 68 -0.63 1.50 -25.94
N LEU A 69 -0.44 0.17 -25.97
CA LEU A 69 0.66 -0.48 -26.69
C LEU A 69 0.67 -0.16 -28.20
N ASN A 70 -0.51 -0.09 -28.82
CA ASN A 70 -0.65 0.14 -30.27
C ASN A 70 -1.50 1.39 -30.60
N GLY A 71 -1.79 2.21 -29.59
CA GLY A 71 -2.72 3.31 -29.67
C GLY A 71 -2.08 4.66 -29.97
N SER A 72 -2.91 5.69 -29.91
CA SER A 72 -2.51 7.08 -30.01
C SER A 72 -1.76 7.57 -28.76
N LYS A 73 -1.18 8.78 -28.83
CA LYS A 73 -0.63 9.46 -27.65
C LYS A 73 -1.69 9.67 -26.56
N ASP A 74 -2.94 9.89 -26.95
CA ASP A 74 -4.04 10.03 -26.01
C ASP A 74 -4.32 8.70 -25.30
N ASP A 75 -4.24 7.56 -26.00
CA ASP A 75 -4.41 6.24 -25.38
C ASP A 75 -3.31 5.95 -24.34
N GLN A 76 -2.06 6.31 -24.66
CA GLN A 76 -0.93 6.22 -23.73
C GLN A 76 -1.07 7.16 -22.53
N ALA A 77 -1.57 8.38 -22.76
CA ALA A 77 -1.83 9.35 -21.70
C ALA A 77 -2.99 8.90 -20.80
N ILE A 78 -4.05 8.33 -21.37
CA ILE A 78 -5.18 7.77 -20.61
C ILE A 78 -4.73 6.61 -19.73
N TYR A 79 -3.88 5.72 -20.25
CA TYR A 79 -3.30 4.63 -19.46
C TYR A 79 -2.41 5.19 -18.33
N SER A 80 -1.51 6.13 -18.63
CA SER A 80 -0.69 6.80 -17.61
C SER A 80 -1.54 7.47 -16.53
N MET A 81 -2.64 8.12 -16.92
CA MET A 81 -3.56 8.78 -15.99
C MET A 81 -4.28 7.77 -15.09
N PHE A 82 -4.71 6.64 -15.63
CA PHE A 82 -5.27 5.54 -14.84
C PHE A 82 -4.25 5.03 -13.81
N GLU A 83 -2.98 4.86 -14.21
CA GLU A 83 -1.90 4.41 -13.34
C GLU A 83 -1.60 5.43 -12.23
N ILE A 84 -1.57 6.74 -12.55
CA ILE A 84 -1.35 7.83 -11.58
C ILE A 84 -2.46 7.86 -10.52
N TYR A 85 -3.73 7.75 -10.94
CA TYR A 85 -4.87 7.78 -10.03
C TYR A 85 -5.18 6.44 -9.38
N ARG A 86 -4.55 5.37 -9.87
CA ARG A 86 -4.83 3.97 -9.56
C ARG A 86 -6.31 3.60 -9.75
N GLY A 87 -6.93 4.13 -10.79
CA GLY A 87 -8.35 3.89 -11.09
C GLY A 87 -8.96 4.89 -12.07
N PRO A 88 -10.24 4.72 -12.43
CA PRO A 88 -10.96 5.56 -13.38
C PRO A 88 -11.52 6.89 -12.82
N TRP A 89 -11.05 7.32 -11.64
CA TRP A 89 -11.51 8.53 -10.94
C TRP A 89 -10.38 9.51 -10.76
N ASP A 90 -10.62 10.78 -11.08
CA ASP A 90 -9.63 11.84 -10.94
C ASP A 90 -9.65 12.38 -9.51
N ARG A 91 -8.61 12.02 -8.74
CA ARG A 91 -8.47 12.37 -7.32
C ARG A 91 -8.38 13.89 -7.11
N SER A 92 -7.79 14.60 -8.07
CA SER A 92 -7.69 16.07 -8.06
C SER A 92 -9.02 16.78 -8.35
N MET A 93 -10.04 16.02 -8.74
CA MET A 93 -11.39 16.51 -9.05
C MET A 93 -12.45 15.78 -8.22
N GLU A 94 -12.20 15.59 -6.93
CA GLU A 94 -13.15 14.97 -5.98
C GLU A 94 -13.59 13.56 -6.42
N ASN A 95 -12.66 12.76 -6.95
CA ASN A 95 -12.91 11.42 -7.46
C ASN A 95 -13.99 11.35 -8.56
N LYS A 96 -14.13 12.40 -9.39
CA LYS A 96 -15.04 12.36 -10.55
C LYS A 96 -14.54 11.34 -11.58
N PRO A 97 -15.40 10.45 -12.11
CA PRO A 97 -14.99 9.49 -13.12
C PRO A 97 -14.61 10.22 -14.41
N PHE A 98 -13.58 9.72 -15.10
CA PHE A 98 -13.18 10.23 -16.43
C PHE A 98 -13.61 9.34 -17.59
N PHE A 99 -14.35 8.27 -17.31
CA PHE A 99 -15.07 7.47 -18.29
C PHE A 99 -16.57 7.45 -18.01
N ASP A 100 -17.37 7.43 -19.08
CA ASP A 100 -18.79 7.12 -18.98
C ASP A 100 -19.04 5.70 -18.43
N GLY A 101 -20.18 5.49 -17.75
CA GLY A 101 -20.59 4.17 -17.26
C GLY A 101 -19.80 3.59 -16.08
N VAL A 102 -18.69 4.20 -15.64
CA VAL A 102 -17.96 3.78 -14.42
C VAL A 102 -18.76 4.09 -13.14
N GLY A 103 -19.48 5.21 -13.14
CA GLY A 103 -20.21 5.69 -11.96
C GLY A 103 -19.29 6.35 -10.91
N PRO A 104 -19.85 6.76 -9.76
CA PRO A 104 -19.08 7.33 -8.66
C PRO A 104 -18.15 6.29 -8.02
N LYS A 105 -17.03 6.74 -7.43
CA LYS A 105 -16.13 5.88 -6.67
C LYS A 105 -16.88 5.25 -5.48
N PRO A 106 -16.84 3.91 -5.29
CA PRO A 106 -17.47 3.28 -4.14
C PRO A 106 -16.79 3.69 -2.83
N LYS A 107 -17.57 4.15 -1.83
CA LYS A 107 -17.02 4.60 -0.54
C LYS A 107 -16.29 3.49 0.23
N GLY A 108 -16.80 2.27 0.16
CA GLY A 108 -16.16 1.10 0.79
C GLY A 108 -15.13 0.41 -0.10
N ALA A 109 -14.73 1.04 -1.22
CA ALA A 109 -13.96 0.41 -2.29
C ALA A 109 -14.55 -0.97 -2.66
N ASN A 110 -13.72 -2.01 -2.76
CA ASN A 110 -14.15 -3.40 -2.88
C ASN A 110 -13.92 -4.21 -1.58
N MET A 111 -14.00 -3.53 -0.42
CA MET A 111 -13.80 -4.16 0.88
C MET A 111 -15.06 -4.74 1.51
N TYR A 112 -16.22 -4.27 1.03
CA TYR A 112 -17.55 -4.60 1.52
C TYR A 112 -18.48 -4.92 0.34
N PRO A 113 -19.60 -5.63 0.54
CA PRO A 113 -20.59 -5.81 -0.51
C PRO A 113 -21.14 -4.45 -0.97
N ALA A 114 -21.30 -4.26 -2.28
CA ALA A 114 -21.74 -2.98 -2.85
C ALA A 114 -23.16 -2.56 -2.40
N ASP A 115 -23.98 -3.51 -1.98
CA ASP A 115 -25.34 -3.30 -1.49
C ASP A 115 -25.44 -3.19 0.05
N MET A 116 -24.32 -3.32 0.76
CA MET A 116 -24.29 -3.35 2.21
C MET A 116 -24.57 -1.97 2.80
N THR A 117 -25.47 -1.92 3.78
CA THR A 117 -25.71 -0.70 4.57
C THR A 117 -24.88 -0.70 5.85
N VAL A 118 -24.62 0.49 6.41
CA VAL A 118 -23.96 0.61 7.72
C VAL A 118 -24.75 -0.10 8.82
N ALA A 119 -26.09 0.02 8.80
CA ALA A 119 -26.96 -0.64 9.77
C ALA A 119 -26.87 -2.17 9.67
N GLU A 120 -26.88 -2.73 8.45
CA GLU A 120 -26.69 -4.16 8.22
C GLU A 120 -25.35 -4.64 8.80
N PHE A 121 -24.26 -3.92 8.53
CA PHE A 121 -22.94 -4.24 9.07
C PHE A 121 -22.93 -4.21 10.60
N ASP A 122 -23.44 -3.14 11.20
CA ASP A 122 -23.45 -3.00 12.66
C ASP A 122 -24.31 -4.07 13.35
N ASP A 123 -25.44 -4.43 12.77
CA ASP A 123 -26.29 -5.50 13.30
C ASP A 123 -25.64 -6.87 13.14
N TRP A 124 -25.00 -7.14 12.00
CA TRP A 124 -24.22 -8.37 11.81
C TRP A 124 -23.08 -8.48 12.81
N VAL A 125 -22.30 -7.41 13.02
CA VAL A 125 -21.16 -7.42 13.96
C VAL A 125 -21.59 -7.75 15.38
N LYS A 126 -22.78 -7.32 15.84
CA LYS A 126 -23.31 -7.67 17.17
C LYS A 126 -23.61 -9.16 17.35
N THR A 127 -23.77 -9.90 16.24
CA THR A 127 -24.02 -11.35 16.28
C THR A 127 -22.74 -12.18 16.32
N LEU A 128 -21.58 -11.57 16.08
CA LEU A 128 -20.30 -12.26 16.01
C LEU A 128 -19.70 -12.50 17.40
N PRO A 129 -18.88 -13.56 17.56
CA PRO A 129 -17.94 -13.66 18.69
C PRO A 129 -17.05 -12.42 18.79
N VAL A 130 -16.59 -12.07 20.00
CA VAL A 130 -15.79 -10.86 20.25
C VAL A 130 -14.56 -10.76 19.34
N SER A 131 -13.87 -11.88 19.08
CA SER A 131 -12.70 -11.93 18.19
C SER A 131 -13.06 -11.57 16.75
N ASP A 132 -14.17 -12.09 16.23
CA ASP A 132 -14.62 -11.85 14.87
C ASP A 132 -15.24 -10.46 14.72
N ALA A 133 -15.92 -9.94 15.75
CA ALA A 133 -16.37 -8.56 15.78
C ALA A 133 -15.19 -7.57 15.69
N LYS A 134 -14.07 -7.87 16.37
CA LYS A 134 -12.83 -7.08 16.27
C LYS A 134 -12.24 -7.15 14.86
N ARG A 135 -12.20 -8.34 14.24
CA ARG A 135 -11.73 -8.54 12.86
C ARG A 135 -12.60 -7.83 11.82
N ALA A 136 -13.92 -7.88 11.99
CA ALA A 136 -14.87 -7.18 11.14
C ALA A 136 -14.59 -5.67 11.09
N ARG A 137 -14.19 -5.08 12.22
CA ARG A 137 -13.77 -3.67 12.35
C ARG A 137 -12.25 -3.46 12.21
N GLY A 138 -11.52 -4.52 11.88
CA GLY A 138 -10.07 -4.53 11.77
C GLY A 138 -9.58 -4.41 10.33
N TYR A 139 -8.25 -4.44 10.21
CA TYR A 139 -7.53 -4.06 8.99
C TYR A 139 -7.48 -5.10 7.89
N TYR A 140 -7.49 -6.40 8.23
CA TYR A 140 -6.97 -7.47 7.36
C TYR A 140 -8.02 -8.51 6.94
N ASP A 141 -9.30 -8.14 6.97
CA ASP A 141 -10.42 -9.00 6.57
C ASP A 141 -11.36 -8.22 5.64
N LEU A 142 -11.72 -8.81 4.50
CA LEU A 142 -12.84 -8.38 3.68
C LEU A 142 -14.16 -8.80 4.30
N ILE A 143 -15.19 -7.99 4.05
CA ILE A 143 -16.58 -8.39 4.28
C ILE A 143 -17.19 -8.78 2.94
N GLN A 144 -17.73 -9.99 2.85
CA GLN A 144 -18.42 -10.46 1.65
C GLN A 144 -19.78 -11.02 1.98
N ARG A 145 -20.65 -11.11 0.97
CA ARG A 145 -21.95 -11.77 1.05
C ARG A 145 -21.85 -13.17 0.46
N ARG A 146 -22.16 -14.19 1.25
CA ARG A 146 -22.29 -15.60 0.82
C ARG A 146 -23.63 -16.14 1.30
N ASP A 147 -24.40 -16.73 0.38
CA ASP A 147 -25.75 -17.26 0.66
C ASP A 147 -26.65 -16.26 1.41
N GLY A 148 -26.57 -14.98 1.00
CA GLY A 148 -27.35 -13.88 1.58
C GLY A 148 -26.81 -13.33 2.90
N LYS A 149 -25.76 -13.92 3.50
CA LYS A 149 -25.20 -13.52 4.80
C LYS A 149 -23.83 -12.89 4.66
N LEU A 150 -23.52 -11.93 5.53
CA LEU A 150 -22.18 -11.36 5.64
C LEU A 150 -21.21 -12.36 6.28
N CYS A 151 -19.98 -12.42 5.76
CA CYS A 151 -18.90 -13.24 6.30
C CYS A 151 -17.54 -12.52 6.21
N LEU A 152 -16.61 -12.92 7.08
CA LEU A 152 -15.22 -12.49 7.05
C LEU A 152 -14.39 -13.34 6.07
N ILE A 153 -13.48 -12.69 5.35
CA ILE A 153 -12.47 -13.36 4.56
C ILE A 153 -11.13 -12.66 4.79
N GLU A 154 -10.18 -13.38 5.37
CA GLU A 154 -8.81 -12.90 5.59
C GLU A 154 -8.14 -12.51 4.27
N TYR A 155 -7.28 -11.50 4.31
CA TYR A 155 -6.53 -11.07 3.11
C TYR A 155 -5.65 -12.19 2.55
N SER A 156 -5.01 -12.99 3.41
CA SER A 156 -4.26 -14.19 3.02
C SER A 156 -5.07 -15.17 2.16
N LYS A 157 -6.40 -15.23 2.35
CA LYS A 157 -7.32 -16.06 1.56
C LYS A 157 -7.93 -15.32 0.39
N ALA A 158 -8.30 -14.05 0.55
CA ALA A 158 -8.86 -13.25 -0.53
C ALA A 158 -7.87 -13.05 -1.69
N TYR A 159 -6.58 -12.97 -1.38
CA TYR A 159 -5.50 -12.68 -2.32
C TYR A 159 -4.43 -13.79 -2.36
N GLU A 160 -4.83 -15.03 -2.03
CA GLU A 160 -3.93 -16.18 -1.79
C GLU A 160 -2.92 -16.40 -2.93
N GLU A 161 -3.37 -16.43 -4.18
CA GLU A 161 -2.50 -16.66 -5.34
C GLU A 161 -1.37 -15.61 -5.46
N GLN A 162 -1.73 -14.33 -5.38
CA GLN A 162 -0.77 -13.24 -5.45
C GLN A 162 0.13 -13.22 -4.21
N LEU A 163 -0.43 -13.41 -3.02
CA LEU A 163 0.31 -13.38 -1.76
C LEU A 163 1.29 -14.54 -1.61
N GLN A 164 0.96 -15.74 -2.08
CA GLN A 164 1.90 -16.86 -2.15
C GLN A 164 3.06 -16.56 -3.11
N SER A 165 2.76 -15.96 -4.26
CA SER A 165 3.78 -15.56 -5.23
C SER A 165 4.71 -14.49 -4.64
N VAL A 166 4.14 -13.49 -3.97
CA VAL A 166 4.90 -12.45 -3.25
C VAL A 166 5.74 -13.09 -2.14
N ALA A 167 5.17 -13.95 -1.30
CA ALA A 167 5.89 -14.59 -0.20
C ALA A 167 7.10 -15.41 -0.69
N LYS A 168 6.95 -16.13 -1.80
CA LYS A 168 8.06 -16.83 -2.47
C LYS A 168 9.16 -15.85 -2.88
N LEU A 169 8.82 -14.79 -3.61
CA LEU A 169 9.79 -13.77 -4.05
C LEU A 169 10.47 -13.06 -2.87
N MET A 170 9.74 -12.81 -1.77
CA MET A 170 10.32 -12.21 -0.57
C MET A 170 11.38 -13.13 0.06
N ARG A 171 11.12 -14.44 0.12
CA ARG A 171 12.10 -15.42 0.58
C ARG A 171 13.30 -15.47 -0.36
N GLU A 172 13.10 -15.47 -1.68
CA GLU A 172 14.19 -15.40 -2.66
C GLU A 172 15.06 -14.13 -2.50
N ALA A 173 14.44 -12.96 -2.38
CA ALA A 173 15.15 -11.71 -2.14
C ALA A 173 15.91 -11.74 -0.81
N SER A 174 15.36 -12.38 0.23
CA SER A 174 16.02 -12.48 1.54
C SER A 174 17.34 -13.26 1.52
N GLU A 175 17.55 -14.13 0.54
CA GLU A 175 18.80 -14.87 0.35
C GLU A 175 19.85 -14.07 -0.45
N LEU A 176 19.45 -12.94 -1.04
CA LEU A 176 20.30 -12.09 -1.87
C LEU A 176 20.77 -10.82 -1.16
N VAL A 177 19.93 -10.24 -0.30
CA VAL A 177 20.24 -8.98 0.37
C VAL A 177 21.41 -9.13 1.34
N SER A 178 22.26 -8.11 1.41
CA SER A 178 23.49 -8.13 2.20
C SER A 178 23.26 -7.98 3.70
N ASP A 179 22.21 -7.27 4.11
CA ASP A 179 21.89 -7.02 5.52
C ASP A 179 20.98 -8.11 6.12
N PRO A 180 21.43 -8.84 7.17
CA PRO A 180 20.65 -9.92 7.77
C PRO A 180 19.32 -9.50 8.40
N SER A 181 19.20 -8.25 8.86
CA SER A 181 17.96 -7.76 9.47
C SER A 181 16.90 -7.45 8.40
N PHE A 182 17.31 -6.92 7.24
CA PHE A 182 16.41 -6.78 6.10
C PHE A 182 16.00 -8.13 5.54
N ALA A 183 16.94 -9.09 5.43
CA ALA A 183 16.62 -10.48 5.08
C ALA A 183 15.58 -11.09 6.04
N LYS A 184 15.75 -10.87 7.35
CA LYS A 184 14.80 -11.35 8.37
C LYS A 184 13.41 -10.73 8.17
N PHE A 185 13.34 -9.42 7.96
CA PHE A 185 12.08 -8.74 7.65
C PHE A 185 11.42 -9.37 6.42
N LEU A 186 12.16 -9.57 5.33
CA LEU A 186 11.60 -10.12 4.10
C LEU A 186 11.00 -11.52 4.30
N ARG A 187 11.70 -12.42 4.99
CA ARG A 187 11.17 -13.75 5.33
C ARG A 187 9.89 -13.66 6.16
N MET A 188 9.94 -12.89 7.26
CA MET A 188 8.81 -12.78 8.18
C MET A 188 7.60 -12.10 7.54
N ARG A 189 7.80 -11.13 6.64
CA ARG A 189 6.71 -10.50 5.90
C ARG A 189 6.11 -11.45 4.86
N GLY A 190 6.94 -12.29 4.22
CA GLY A 190 6.44 -13.39 3.39
C GLY A 190 5.55 -14.36 4.19
N ASP A 191 5.97 -14.76 5.38
CA ASP A 191 5.17 -15.63 6.27
C ASP A 191 3.88 -14.94 6.75
N ALA A 192 3.93 -13.61 7.00
CA ALA A 192 2.75 -12.82 7.36
C ALA A 192 1.70 -12.79 6.25
N PHE A 193 2.11 -12.74 4.98
CA PHE A 193 1.19 -12.78 3.84
C PHE A 193 0.42 -14.09 3.71
N GLU A 194 1.01 -15.20 4.16
CA GLU A 194 0.34 -16.52 4.15
C GLU A 194 -0.51 -16.74 5.41
N SER A 195 -0.11 -16.17 6.54
CA SER A 195 -0.76 -16.37 7.85
C SER A 195 -1.81 -15.32 8.22
N ASN A 196 -1.81 -14.15 7.56
CA ASN A 196 -2.60 -12.97 7.93
C ASN A 196 -2.21 -12.31 9.27
N ASP A 197 -1.10 -12.72 9.89
CA ASP A 197 -0.56 -12.12 11.13
C ASP A 197 0.70 -11.30 10.81
N TYR A 198 0.57 -9.99 10.92
CA TYR A 198 1.61 -9.04 10.53
C TYR A 198 2.50 -8.60 11.69
N GLN A 199 2.11 -8.82 12.95
CA GLN A 199 2.70 -8.14 14.11
C GLN A 199 4.22 -8.39 14.21
N GLU A 200 4.64 -9.64 14.14
CA GLU A 200 6.06 -9.99 14.23
C GLU A 200 6.88 -9.45 13.05
N SER A 201 6.29 -9.42 11.85
CA SER A 201 6.94 -8.85 10.68
C SER A 201 7.06 -7.32 10.77
N GLU A 202 6.10 -6.61 11.38
CA GLU A 202 6.20 -5.16 11.64
C GLU A 202 7.31 -4.87 12.66
N LEU A 203 7.44 -5.71 13.70
CA LEU A 203 8.54 -5.59 14.64
C LEU A 203 9.90 -5.85 13.97
N ALA A 204 9.97 -6.78 13.01
CA ALA A 204 11.17 -7.00 12.22
C ALA A 204 11.48 -5.82 11.29
N TRP A 205 10.46 -5.21 10.68
CA TRP A 205 10.59 -4.02 9.85
C TRP A 205 11.17 -2.82 10.64
N LEU A 206 10.63 -2.53 11.82
CA LEU A 206 11.13 -1.48 12.71
C LEU A 206 12.56 -1.75 13.21
N LYS A 207 13.04 -3.00 13.15
CA LYS A 207 14.37 -3.43 13.58
C LYS A 207 15.34 -3.60 12.42
N ILE A 208 14.99 -3.16 11.22
CA ILE A 208 15.95 -3.08 10.11
C ILE A 208 17.12 -2.21 10.56
N SER A 209 18.31 -2.76 10.42
CA SER A 209 19.58 -2.19 10.81
C SER A 209 19.76 -0.81 10.20
N PRO A 210 20.26 0.18 10.96
CA PRO A 210 20.57 1.50 10.40
C PRO A 210 21.67 1.44 9.34
N ASN A 211 22.41 0.32 9.25
CA ASN A 211 23.44 0.07 8.25
C ASN A 211 22.90 -0.67 7.01
N SER A 212 21.62 -1.05 6.97
CA SER A 212 21.03 -1.67 5.79
C SER A 212 20.98 -0.65 4.65
N THR A 213 21.54 -1.03 3.49
CA THR A 213 21.53 -0.20 2.28
C THR A 213 20.14 -0.14 1.64
N LEU A 214 19.35 -1.20 1.82
CA LEU A 214 17.99 -1.31 1.33
C LEU A 214 16.98 -1.22 2.47
N GLU A 215 15.83 -0.64 2.15
CA GLU A 215 14.67 -0.59 3.02
C GLU A 215 13.41 -0.72 2.18
N ALA A 216 12.35 -1.28 2.75
CA ALA A 216 11.08 -1.37 2.06
C ALA A 216 9.94 -1.40 3.07
N ALA A 217 8.79 -0.83 2.71
CA ALA A 217 7.52 -1.08 3.38
C ALA A 217 6.61 -1.77 2.37
N ILE A 218 6.19 -3.00 2.65
CA ILE A 218 5.44 -3.86 1.71
C ILE A 218 4.33 -4.58 2.46
N GLY A 219 3.07 -4.17 2.31
CA GLY A 219 1.96 -4.81 3.00
C GLY A 219 0.70 -3.95 3.03
N PRO A 220 -0.34 -4.41 3.74
CA PRO A 220 -1.56 -3.64 3.97
C PRO A 220 -1.35 -2.62 5.10
N TYR A 221 -1.45 -1.33 4.80
CA TYR A 221 -1.13 -0.26 5.77
C TYR A 221 -2.24 0.77 5.93
N GLU A 222 -2.44 1.63 4.92
CA GLU A 222 -3.30 2.81 5.03
C GLU A 222 -4.77 2.44 4.84
N THR A 223 -5.66 3.20 5.48
CA THR A 223 -7.11 2.96 5.44
C THR A 223 -7.92 4.03 4.71
N TYR A 224 -7.25 4.97 4.03
CA TYR A 224 -7.90 6.14 3.40
C TYR A 224 -8.86 5.77 2.28
N GLU A 225 -8.62 4.66 1.58
CA GLU A 225 -9.51 4.17 0.52
C GLU A 225 -10.81 3.54 1.07
N ASP A 226 -10.86 3.24 2.37
CA ASP A 226 -12.09 2.91 3.08
C ASP A 226 -12.74 4.19 3.61
N GLU A 227 -13.50 4.86 2.75
CA GLU A 227 -14.29 6.04 3.11
C GLU A 227 -15.61 5.68 3.83
N LEU A 228 -15.88 4.39 4.06
CA LEU A 228 -17.06 3.94 4.79
C LEU A 228 -16.81 3.88 6.29
N PHE A 229 -15.69 3.25 6.70
CA PHE A 229 -15.34 3.05 8.11
C PHE A 229 -13.90 3.42 8.46
N SER A 230 -13.05 3.72 7.47
CA SER A 230 -11.61 3.95 7.63
C SER A 230 -10.90 2.84 8.42
N ALA A 231 -11.36 1.60 8.22
CA ALA A 231 -10.91 0.43 8.97
C ALA A 231 -10.04 -0.51 8.13
N LYS A 232 -10.30 -0.64 6.84
CA LYS A 232 -9.66 -1.66 5.97
C LYS A 232 -8.36 -1.14 5.41
N ALA A 233 -7.28 -1.91 5.59
CA ALA A 233 -5.97 -1.53 5.11
C ALA A 233 -5.78 -1.93 3.64
N PHE A 234 -5.11 -1.08 2.86
CA PHE A 234 -4.85 -1.30 1.45
C PHE A 234 -3.38 -1.66 1.23
N PHE A 235 -3.13 -2.59 0.31
CA PHE A 235 -1.80 -3.06 -0.02
C PHE A 235 -1.01 -1.97 -0.74
N ARG A 236 0.20 -1.70 -0.24
CA ARG A 236 1.19 -0.84 -0.90
C ARG A 236 2.58 -1.42 -0.76
N SER A 237 3.46 -0.99 -1.65
CA SER A 237 4.89 -1.20 -1.55
C SER A 237 5.64 0.08 -1.90
N VAL A 238 6.69 0.35 -1.13
CA VAL A 238 7.70 1.37 -1.46
C VAL A 238 9.07 0.76 -1.22
N ILE A 239 9.93 0.85 -2.23
CA ILE A 239 11.28 0.28 -2.24
C ILE A 239 12.27 1.44 -2.20
N HIS A 240 13.21 1.33 -1.28
CA HIS A 240 14.10 2.41 -0.91
C HIS A 240 15.56 1.99 -0.92
N VAL A 241 16.42 2.94 -1.31
CA VAL A 241 17.86 2.91 -1.04
C VAL A 241 18.15 3.96 0.02
N ARG A 242 18.84 3.58 1.09
CA ARG A 242 19.09 4.44 2.24
C ARG A 242 20.06 5.56 1.89
N ASP A 243 19.73 6.78 2.33
CA ASP A 243 20.66 7.90 2.39
C ASP A 243 21.28 7.93 3.79
N PHE A 244 22.52 7.47 3.91
CA PHE A 244 23.23 7.41 5.19
C PHE A 244 23.55 8.79 5.76
N MET A 245 23.89 9.77 4.90
CA MET A 245 24.22 11.12 5.34
C MET A 245 22.96 11.84 5.84
N GLY A 246 21.89 11.79 5.05
CA GLY A 246 20.59 12.34 5.46
C GLY A 246 20.07 11.68 6.74
N SER A 247 20.21 10.35 6.87
CA SER A 247 19.81 9.63 8.08
C SER A 247 20.61 10.10 9.31
N GLN A 248 21.92 10.32 9.16
CA GLN A 248 22.77 10.82 10.23
C GLN A 248 22.36 12.25 10.67
N ASP A 249 22.03 13.12 9.72
CA ASP A 249 21.59 14.49 10.02
C ASP A 249 20.31 14.53 10.86
N LEU A 250 19.43 13.53 10.70
CA LEU A 250 18.18 13.43 11.44
C LEU A 250 18.29 12.65 12.76
N ALA A 251 19.41 11.95 13.01
CA ALA A 251 19.59 11.14 14.21
C ALA A 251 19.43 11.94 15.53
N LYS A 252 19.75 13.24 15.49
CA LYS A 252 19.55 14.17 16.62
C LYS A 252 18.08 14.35 17.00
N PHE A 253 17.14 14.27 16.06
CA PHE A 253 15.72 14.50 16.33
C PHE A 253 15.09 13.35 17.12
N THR A 254 15.52 12.12 16.86
CA THR A 254 15.11 10.94 17.64
C THR A 254 15.44 11.11 19.13
N GLN A 255 16.58 11.75 19.45
CA GLN A 255 17.00 12.03 20.83
C GLN A 255 16.15 13.13 21.50
N CYS A 256 15.48 13.99 20.72
CA CYS A 256 14.66 15.07 21.24
C CYS A 256 13.21 14.65 21.54
N LEU A 257 12.77 13.45 21.15
CA LEU A 257 11.36 13.05 21.24
C LEU A 257 10.84 13.02 22.69
N GLU A 258 11.62 12.57 23.66
CA GLU A 258 11.25 12.62 25.08
C GLU A 258 11.10 14.06 25.60
N LEU A 259 11.95 14.97 25.13
CA LEU A 259 11.85 16.39 25.44
C LEU A 259 10.57 16.99 24.85
N ILE A 260 10.24 16.65 23.60
CA ILE A 260 9.00 17.11 22.94
C ILE A 260 7.78 16.59 23.71
N GLU A 261 7.74 15.30 24.05
CA GLU A 261 6.64 14.66 24.79
C GLU A 261 6.39 15.35 26.15
N SER A 262 7.47 15.64 26.90
CA SER A 262 7.38 16.32 28.20
C SER A 262 6.95 17.79 28.12
N HIS A 263 6.99 18.41 26.94
CA HIS A 263 6.59 19.80 26.71
C HIS A 263 5.31 19.93 25.88
N LEU A 264 4.60 18.83 25.59
CA LEU A 264 3.31 18.90 24.93
C LEU A 264 2.34 19.77 25.73
N PRO A 265 1.58 20.68 25.06
CA PRO A 265 0.63 21.58 25.71
C PRO A 265 -0.67 20.85 26.08
N ILE A 266 -0.53 19.73 26.81
CA ILE A 266 -1.59 18.85 27.28
C ILE A 266 -1.39 18.57 28.78
N PRO A 267 -2.46 18.20 29.51
CA PRO A 267 -2.33 17.75 30.90
C PRO A 267 -1.36 16.57 31.05
N ASP A 268 -0.61 16.57 32.16
CA ASP A 268 0.44 15.57 32.44
C ASP A 268 -0.05 14.12 32.39
N GLU A 269 -1.29 13.88 32.83
CA GLU A 269 -1.92 12.55 32.85
C GLU A 269 -2.08 11.91 31.45
N TYR A 270 -2.05 12.71 30.38
CA TYR A 270 -2.12 12.22 29.00
C TYR A 270 -0.74 12.05 28.33
N ARG A 271 0.35 12.48 28.98
CA ARG A 271 1.71 12.37 28.42
C ARG A 271 2.22 10.93 28.49
N ASN A 272 2.91 10.51 27.44
CA ASN A 272 3.53 9.19 27.38
C ASN A 272 4.82 9.14 28.22
N THR A 273 4.78 8.40 29.33
CA THR A 273 5.92 8.23 30.24
C THR A 273 6.89 7.12 29.83
N LYS A 274 6.57 6.37 28.76
CA LYS A 274 7.36 5.23 28.27
C LYS A 274 7.53 5.31 26.75
N LEU A 275 7.88 6.49 26.26
CA LEU A 275 8.12 6.69 24.84
C LEU A 275 9.30 5.83 24.39
N VAL A 276 9.07 4.99 23.39
CA VAL A 276 10.13 4.28 22.67
C VAL A 276 10.30 5.02 21.34
N PRO A 277 11.38 5.79 21.15
CA PRO A 277 11.53 6.60 19.96
C PRO A 277 11.74 5.69 18.73
N PRO A 278 10.97 5.89 17.64
CA PRO A 278 11.15 5.10 16.44
C PRO A 278 12.44 5.49 15.71
N PRO A 279 13.04 4.57 14.93
CA PRO A 279 14.11 4.94 14.03
C PRO A 279 13.60 5.93 12.97
N ILE A 280 14.43 6.91 12.62
CA ILE A 280 14.20 7.81 11.48
C ILE A 280 15.22 7.45 10.41
N SER A 281 14.75 7.12 9.21
CA SER A 281 15.58 6.88 8.03
C SER A 281 15.29 7.94 6.97
N VAL A 282 16.35 8.40 6.30
CA VAL A 282 16.22 9.15 5.05
C VAL A 282 16.53 8.19 3.91
N VAL A 283 15.67 8.21 2.90
CA VAL A 283 15.66 7.23 1.83
C VAL A 283 15.41 7.87 0.47
N ASN A 284 15.98 7.26 -0.56
CA ASN A 284 15.65 7.52 -1.95
C ASN A 284 14.71 6.43 -2.44
N GLN A 285 13.49 6.80 -2.83
CA GLN A 285 12.53 5.86 -3.43
C GLN A 285 12.96 5.47 -4.84
N VAL A 286 13.11 4.17 -5.07
CA VAL A 286 13.53 3.61 -6.35
C VAL A 286 12.40 2.90 -7.07
N TYR A 287 11.40 2.39 -6.34
CA TYR A 287 10.22 1.75 -6.92
C TYR A 287 9.05 1.79 -5.95
N HIS A 288 7.83 1.62 -6.44
CA HIS A 288 6.63 1.58 -5.62
C HIS A 288 5.50 0.80 -6.32
N GLY A 289 4.50 0.39 -5.56
CA GLY A 289 3.31 -0.30 -6.06
C GLY A 289 2.13 -0.22 -5.10
N GLY A 290 0.94 -0.54 -5.59
CA GLY A 290 -0.30 -0.55 -4.82
C GLY A 290 -0.84 0.85 -4.50
N ASP A 291 -1.21 1.09 -3.24
CA ASP A 291 -1.77 2.35 -2.75
C ASP A 291 -0.70 3.47 -2.71
N THR A 292 -0.47 4.04 -3.88
CA THR A 292 0.53 5.08 -4.15
C THR A 292 -0.02 6.14 -5.10
N ALA A 293 -1.34 6.23 -5.19
CA ALA A 293 -2.00 7.13 -6.12
C ALA A 293 -1.64 8.58 -5.79
N ALA A 294 -1.41 9.38 -6.82
CA ALA A 294 -1.25 10.82 -6.62
C ALA A 294 -2.60 11.47 -6.28
N PRO A 295 -2.65 12.43 -5.35
CA PRO A 295 -3.85 13.23 -5.10
C PRO A 295 -4.25 14.09 -6.30
#